data_AF-A0AAD0KKL5-F1
#
_entry.id   AF-A0AAD0KKL5-F1
#
_cell.length_a   1.000
_cell.length_b   1.000
_cell.length_c   1.000
_cell.angle_alpha   90.00
_cell.angle_beta   90.00
_cell.angle_gamma   90.00
#
_symmetry.space_group_name_H-M   'P 1'
#
loop_
_entity.id
_entity.type
_entity.pdbx_description
1 polymer ?
#
loop_
_entity_poly.entity_id
_entity_poly.type
_entity_poly.pdbx_seq_one_letter_code
_entity_poly.pdbx_strand_id
1 'polypeptide(L)' 'MNYYFHPSPRPSSLESISDEDLLRIYELAVDAHALPDFIEIIKDIMRSRNLIDSENI' A
#
# COMPACT_ATOMS: atom_id res chain seq x y z
N MET A 1 16.52 7.05 20.93
CA MET A 1 15.07 7.32 20.87
C MET A 1 14.39 6.03 20.47
N ASN A 2 13.75 5.34 21.42
CA ASN A 2 13.03 4.10 21.14
C ASN A 2 11.65 4.48 20.59
N TYR A 3 11.54 4.56 19.26
CA TYR A 3 10.29 4.85 18.57
C TYR A 3 9.41 3.60 18.64
N TYR A 4 8.55 3.51 19.65
CA TYR A 4 7.53 2.47 19.73
C TYR A 4 6.43 2.83 18.73
N PHE A 5 6.40 2.11 17.61
CA PHE A 5 5.34 2.21 16.62
C PHE A 5 4.07 1.65 17.25
N HIS A 6 3.12 2.53 17.61
CA HIS A 6 1.79 2.13 18.03
C HIS A 6 0.94 2.04 16.77
N PRO A 7 0.60 0.83 16.26
CA PRO A 7 -0.35 0.73 15.16
C PRO A 7 -1.66 1.35 15.64
N SER A 8 -2.19 2.31 14.88
CA SER A 8 -3.49 2.88 15.18
C SER A 8 -4.54 1.76 15.16
N PRO A 9 -5.47 1.69 16.14
CA PRO A 9 -6.54 0.70 16.13
C PRO A 9 -7.57 0.94 15.02
N ARG A 10 -7.44 2.06 14.28
CA ARG A 10 -8.17 2.30 13.05
C ARG A 10 -7.38 1.71 11.88
N PRO A 11 -8.03 0.95 10.98
CA PRO A 11 -7.42 0.63 9.71
C PRO A 11 -7.00 1.95 9.05
N SER A 12 -5.79 1.97 8.50
CA SER A 12 -5.32 3.09 7.70
C SER A 12 -6.30 3.34 6.56
N SER A 13 -6.41 4.58 6.08
CA SER A 13 -7.37 4.90 5.02
C SER A 13 -7.18 4.01 3.78
N LEU A 14 -5.94 3.64 3.45
CA LEU A 14 -5.59 2.69 2.39
C LEU A 14 -6.03 1.25 2.67
N GLU A 15 -6.13 0.83 3.94
CA GLU A 15 -6.67 -0.49 4.31
C GLU A 15 -8.20 -0.53 4.25
N SER A 16 -8.88 0.60 4.11
CA SER A 16 -10.35 0.69 4.06
C SER A 16 -10.94 0.90 2.67
N ILE A 17 -10.12 1.20 1.65
CA ILE A 17 -10.58 1.36 0.27
C ILE A 17 -10.76 0.01 -0.44
N SER A 18 -11.54 0.00 -1.51
CA SER A 18 -11.75 -1.17 -2.36
C SER A 18 -10.47 -1.59 -3.07
N ASP A 19 -10.41 -2.84 -3.52
CA ASP A 19 -9.25 -3.36 -4.24
C ASP A 19 -9.05 -2.66 -5.60
N GLU A 20 -10.16 -2.31 -6.27
CA GLU A 20 -10.15 -1.52 -7.52
C GLU A 20 -9.57 -0.12 -7.29
N ASP A 21 -9.98 0.56 -6.22
CA ASP A 21 -9.46 1.88 -5.88
C ASP A 21 -7.98 1.82 -5.51
N LEU A 22 -7.55 0.77 -4.79
CA LEU A 22 -6.17 0.56 -4.41
C LEU A 22 -5.27 0.34 -5.64
N LEU A 23 -5.72 -0.47 -6.60
CA LEU A 23 -5.06 -0.67 -7.89
C LEU A 23 -4.95 0.63 -8.69
N ARG A 24 -6.04 1.41 -8.76
CA ARG A 24 -6.06 2.69 -9.45
C ARG A 24 -5.09 3.70 -8.82
N ILE A 25 -5.01 3.74 -7.49
CA ILE A 25 -4.07 4.61 -6.78
C ILE A 25 -2.63 4.17 -7.05
N TYR A 26 -2.36 2.86 -7.08
CA TYR A 26 -1.05 2.33 -7.45
C TYR A 26 -0.64 2.78 -8.85
N GLU A 27 -1.51 2.61 -9.86
CA GLU A 27 -1.25 3.05 -11.23
C GLU A 27 -0.96 4.55 -11.30
N LEU A 28 -1.81 5.37 -10.66
CA LEU A 28 -1.61 6.83 -10.60
C LEU A 28 -0.30 7.21 -9.91
N ALA A 29 0.10 6.49 -8.86
CA ALA A 29 1.34 6.75 -8.15
C ALA A 29 2.58 6.42 -9.01
N VAL A 30 2.52 5.35 -9.79
CA VAL A 30 3.59 4.99 -10.74
C VAL A 30 3.69 6.01 -11.87
N ASP A 31 2.55 6.36 -12.49
CA ASP A 31 2.49 7.34 -13.58
C ASP A 31 2.93 8.74 -13.15
N ALA A 32 2.59 9.15 -11.94
CA ALA A 32 2.99 10.44 -11.39
C ALA A 32 4.44 10.48 -10.89
N HIS A 33 5.20 9.37 -10.98
CA HIS A 33 6.51 9.22 -10.37
C HIS A 33 6.51 9.62 -8.88
N ALA A 34 5.51 9.14 -8.15
CA ALA A 34 5.40 9.39 -6.71
C ALA A 34 6.62 8.84 -5.95
N LEU A 35 6.75 9.25 -4.70
CA LEU A 35 7.85 8.83 -3.84
C LEU A 35 7.97 7.30 -3.81
N PRO A 36 9.17 6.72 -3.97
CA PRO A 36 9.37 5.27 -3.96
C PRO A 36 8.79 4.61 -2.70
N ASP A 37 9.00 5.23 -1.54
CA ASP A 37 8.47 4.74 -0.25
C ASP A 37 6.94 4.64 -0.24
N PHE A 38 6.25 5.58 -0.90
CA PHE A 38 4.80 5.56 -1.01
C PHE A 38 4.31 4.41 -1.89
N ILE A 39 4.99 4.17 -3.01
CA ILE A 39 4.68 3.06 -3.92
C ILE A 39 4.88 1.72 -3.21
N GLU A 40 5.95 1.57 -2.42
CA GLU A 40 6.21 0.35 -1.66
C GLU A 40 5.16 0.10 -0.57
N ILE A 41 4.69 1.15 0.12
CA ILE A 41 3.57 1.03 1.08
C ILE A 41 2.32 0.49 0.39
N ILE A 42 1.98 1.00 -0.80
CA ILE A 42 0.81 0.53 -1.54
C ILE A 42 0.99 -0.95 -1.94
N LYS A 43 2.17 -1.33 -2.44
CA LYS A 43 2.47 -2.73 -2.79
C LYS A 43 2.36 -3.66 -1.59
N ASP A 44 2.80 -3.24 -0.40
CA ASP A 44 2.70 -4.05 0.81
C ASP A 44 1.24 -4.30 1.21
N ILE A 45 0.39 -3.27 1.10
CA ILE A 45 -1.06 -3.39 1.33
C ILE A 45 -1.71 -4.27 0.26
N MET A 46 -1.31 -4.16 -1.01
CA MET A 46 -1.82 -5.03 -2.08
C MET A 46 -1.38 -6.49 -1.89
N ARG A 47 -0.15 -6.74 -1.41
CA ARG A 47 0.34 -8.08 -1.07
C ARG A 47 -0.42 -8.68 0.10
N SER A 48 -0.69 -7.91 1.15
CA SER A 48 -1.45 -8.41 2.31
C SER A 48 -2.89 -8.80 1.95
N ARG A 49 -3.43 -8.20 0.88
CA ARG A 49 -4.74 -8.52 0.28
C ARG A 49 -4.70 -9.59 -0.82
N ASN A 50 -3.53 -10.17 -1.11
CA ASN A 50 -3.31 -11.13 -2.19
C ASN A 50 -3.73 -10.61 -3.59
N LEU A 51 -3.60 -9.29 -3.84
CA LEU A 51 -3.94 -8.66 -5.12
C LEU A 51 -2.80 -8.73 -6.15
N ILE A 52 -1.59 -9.05 -5.69
CA ILE A 52 -0.42 -9.28 -6.52
C ILE A 52 0.18 -10.60 -6.07
N ASP A 53 0.27 -11.55 -7.00
CA ASP A 53 1.00 -12.79 -6.78
C ASP A 53 2.44 -12.46 -6.40
N SER A 54 2.88 -12.96 -5.24
CA SER A 54 4.29 -12.89 -4.83
C SER A 54 5.20 -13.78 -5.68
N GLU A 55 4.70 -14.38 -6.76
CA GLU A 55 5.35 -15.43 -7.55
C GLU A 55 5.82 -14.99 -8.94
N ASN A 56 6.19 -13.72 -9.15
CA ASN A 56 6.97 -13.33 -10.33
C ASN A 56 7.86 -12.11 -10.04
N ILE A 57 8.99 -12.36 -9.40
CA ILE A 57 10.22 -11.56 -9.56
C ILE A 57 11.31 -12.51 -10.03
#